data_AF-A0A7K7FZ28-F1
#
_entry.id   AF-A0A7K7FZ28-F1
#
_cell.length_a   1.000
_cell.length_b   1.000
_cell.length_c   1.000
_cell.angle_alpha   90.00
_cell.angle_beta   90.00
_cell.angle_gamma   90.00
#
_symmetry.space_group_name_H-M   'P 1'
#
loop_
_entity.id
_entity.type
_entity.pdbx_description
1 polymer ?
#
loop_
_entity_poly.entity_id
_entity_poly.type
_entity_poly.pdbx_seq_one_letter_code
_entity_poly.pdbx_strand_id
1 'polypeptide(L)'
;MNWAGLYTALSGVNRHSTAIGRIWLSVIFIFRIMVLVVAAESVWGDEKSAFTCNTQQPGCNSVCYDHFFPISHIRLWALQLILVTTPALLVAMHVAYQQHQEKKLLMLTGHADPKHMEEVKKHKIRISGSLWWTYVCSVVFRLLFEAVFMYIFYMLYPGYQMVRLVKCEAYPCPNTVDCFISRPTEKTIFTVFMLVTSSICIVLNMAELVYLVVRACARRGQHNSNPPSGKGSFYGHKLSEYKQNEINQLLTEQDGSFKDVLRRNPGLQEKGDRCSAC
;
A
#
# COMPACT_ATOMS: atom_id res chain seq x y z
N MET A 1 -10.03 9.68 -15.11
CA MET A 1 -9.43 9.38 -13.78
C MET A 1 -8.81 10.66 -13.23
N ASN A 2 -9.15 11.07 -12.00
CA ASN A 2 -8.62 12.30 -11.38
C ASN A 2 -7.18 12.08 -10.85
N TRP A 3 -6.20 12.20 -11.75
CA TRP A 3 -4.76 12.09 -11.45
C TRP A 3 -4.26 13.10 -10.41
N ALA A 4 -4.96 14.24 -10.27
CA ALA A 4 -4.68 15.24 -9.25
C ALA A 4 -4.79 14.69 -7.82
N GLY A 5 -5.75 13.80 -7.54
CA GLY A 5 -5.93 13.19 -6.21
C GLY A 5 -4.82 12.19 -5.87
N LEU A 6 -4.33 11.45 -6.87
CA LEU A 6 -3.19 10.55 -6.71
C LEU A 6 -1.91 11.36 -6.44
N TYR A 7 -1.72 12.46 -7.18
CA TYR A 7 -0.59 13.36 -6.99
C TYR A 7 -0.56 13.98 -5.59
N THR A 8 -1.70 14.48 -5.09
CA THR A 8 -1.78 15.05 -3.73
C THR A 8 -1.50 14.01 -2.66
N ALA A 9 -2.07 12.80 -2.78
CA ALA A 9 -1.81 11.70 -1.86
C ALA A 9 -0.31 11.33 -1.81
N LEU A 10 0.34 11.21 -2.97
CA LEU A 10 1.75 10.84 -3.06
C LEU A 10 2.70 11.96 -2.62
N SER A 11 2.34 13.22 -2.84
CA SER A 11 3.09 14.37 -2.31
C SER A 11 3.14 14.36 -0.78
N GLY A 12 2.07 13.89 -0.12
CA GLY A 12 2.02 13.68 1.33
C GLY A 12 3.01 12.61 1.79
N VAL A 13 3.12 11.49 1.07
CA VAL A 13 4.07 10.41 1.37
C VAL A 13 5.51 10.91 1.29
N ASN A 14 5.83 11.74 0.29
CA ASN A 14 7.18 12.29 0.07
C ASN A 14 7.67 13.15 1.26
N ARG A 15 6.76 13.88 1.93
CA ARG A 15 7.11 14.78 3.05
C ARG A 15 7.51 14.04 4.33
N HIS A 16 7.11 12.77 4.46
CA HIS A 16 7.29 11.99 5.69
C HIS A 16 8.20 10.76 5.51
N SER A 17 8.65 10.50 4.28
CA SER A 17 9.55 9.38 3.96
C SER A 17 11.01 9.69 4.27
N THR A 18 11.80 8.62 4.49
CA THR A 18 13.27 8.75 4.54
C THR A 18 13.81 9.30 3.23
N ALA A 19 15.04 9.82 3.20
CA ALA A 19 15.65 10.31 1.96
C ALA A 19 15.66 9.24 0.84
N ILE A 20 15.84 7.96 1.21
CA ILE A 20 15.81 6.82 0.31
C ILE A 20 14.38 6.55 -0.18
N GLY A 21 13.39 6.58 0.72
CA GLY A 21 11.98 6.43 0.36
C GLY A 21 11.49 7.53 -0.60
N ARG A 22 12.01 8.75 -0.50
CA ARG A 22 11.73 9.84 -1.45
C ARG A 22 12.28 9.57 -2.85
N ILE A 23 13.50 9.03 -2.94
CA ILE A 23 14.10 8.63 -4.22
C ILE A 23 13.27 7.50 -4.84
N TRP A 24 12.92 6.49 -4.04
CA TRP A 24 12.06 5.39 -4.49
C TRP A 24 10.70 5.87 -5.01
N LEU A 25 10.03 6.78 -4.28
CA LEU A 25 8.76 7.37 -4.72
C LEU A 25 8.94 8.12 -6.03
N SER A 26 10.02 8.88 -6.19
CA SER A 26 10.30 9.58 -7.45
C SER A 26 10.50 8.61 -8.60
N VAL A 27 11.22 7.50 -8.38
CA VAL A 27 11.46 6.49 -9.42
C VAL A 27 10.15 5.78 -9.81
N ILE A 28 9.35 5.34 -8.85
CA ILE A 28 8.05 4.71 -9.12
C ILE A 28 7.09 5.68 -9.80
N PHE A 29 6.97 6.89 -9.25
CA PHE A 29 5.96 7.83 -9.69
C PHE A 29 6.27 8.40 -11.07
N ILE A 30 7.52 8.70 -11.37
CA ILE A 30 7.90 9.27 -12.66
C ILE A 30 8.00 8.17 -13.70
N PHE A 31 8.84 7.16 -13.48
CA PHE A 31 9.16 6.24 -14.57
C PHE A 31 8.09 5.19 -14.81
N ARG A 32 7.53 4.56 -13.76
CA ARG A 32 6.56 3.47 -13.96
C ARG A 32 5.18 3.95 -14.35
N ILE A 33 4.67 5.01 -13.73
CA ILE A 33 3.35 5.56 -14.12
C ILE A 33 3.42 6.13 -15.53
N MET A 34 4.48 6.89 -15.86
CA MET A 34 4.65 7.40 -17.22
C MET A 34 4.66 6.27 -18.24
N VAL A 35 5.45 5.22 -18.00
CA VAL A 35 5.48 4.07 -18.92
C VAL A 35 4.13 3.37 -19.01
N LEU A 36 3.45 3.13 -17.89
CA LEU A 36 2.12 2.54 -17.91
C LEU A 36 1.13 3.38 -18.74
N VAL A 37 1.15 4.70 -18.60
CA VAL A 37 0.24 5.60 -19.35
C VAL A 37 0.58 5.62 -20.83
N VAL A 38 1.86 5.81 -21.18
CA VAL A 38 2.29 5.89 -22.59
C VAL A 38 2.09 4.54 -23.28
N ALA A 39 2.54 3.46 -22.66
CA ALA A 39 2.57 2.14 -23.28
C ALA A 39 1.19 1.48 -23.37
N ALA A 40 0.29 1.72 -22.40
CA ALA A 40 -1.02 1.09 -22.37
C ALA A 40 -1.81 1.31 -23.66
N GLU A 41 -1.85 2.55 -24.15
CA GLU A 41 -2.60 2.87 -25.38
C GLU A 41 -1.75 2.67 -26.63
N SER A 42 -0.49 3.12 -26.64
CA SER A 42 0.32 3.15 -27.87
C SER A 42 0.89 1.80 -28.31
N VAL A 43 1.14 0.88 -27.38
CA VAL A 43 1.84 -0.40 -27.65
C VAL A 43 0.99 -1.62 -27.32
N TRP A 44 0.15 -1.52 -26.29
CA TRP A 44 -0.72 -2.62 -25.85
C TRP A 44 -2.20 -2.40 -26.21
N GLY A 45 -2.59 -1.25 -26.75
CA GLY A 45 -4.00 -0.93 -27.04
C GLY A 45 -4.62 -1.82 -28.12
N ASP A 46 -3.83 -2.22 -29.11
CA ASP A 46 -4.20 -3.09 -30.22
C ASP A 46 -3.67 -4.53 -30.06
N GLU A 47 -3.25 -4.93 -28.85
CA GLU A 47 -2.54 -6.20 -28.65
C GLU A 47 -3.33 -7.42 -29.12
N LYS A 48 -4.65 -7.42 -28.90
CA LYS A 48 -5.55 -8.51 -29.28
C LYS A 48 -6.00 -8.41 -30.73
N SER A 49 -6.29 -7.21 -31.22
CA SER A 49 -6.79 -6.99 -32.60
C SER A 49 -5.69 -7.16 -33.64
N ALA A 50 -4.45 -6.83 -33.32
CA ALA A 50 -3.29 -6.97 -34.20
C ALA A 50 -2.58 -8.34 -34.08
N PHE A 51 -3.08 -9.25 -33.23
CA PHE A 51 -2.60 -10.63 -33.16
C PHE A 51 -3.26 -11.46 -34.27
N THR A 52 -2.44 -11.98 -35.19
CA THR A 52 -2.91 -12.66 -36.40
C THR A 52 -2.29 -14.04 -36.54
N CYS A 53 -3.11 -15.08 -36.72
CA CYS A 53 -2.64 -16.41 -37.08
C CYS A 53 -2.84 -16.68 -38.58
N ASN A 54 -1.94 -17.46 -39.17
CA ASN A 54 -2.00 -17.89 -40.57
C ASN A 54 -3.03 -19.02 -40.73
N THR A 55 -4.31 -18.69 -40.61
CA THR A 55 -5.43 -19.63 -40.72
C THR A 55 -6.73 -18.89 -41.04
N GLN A 56 -7.64 -19.56 -41.75
CA GLN A 56 -9.00 -19.05 -42.01
C GLN A 56 -10.02 -19.57 -40.99
N GLN A 57 -9.58 -20.38 -40.02
CA GLN A 57 -10.46 -20.98 -39.04
C GLN A 57 -10.99 -19.93 -38.03
N PRO A 58 -12.33 -19.76 -37.91
CA PRO A 58 -12.90 -18.81 -36.96
C PRO A 58 -12.58 -19.23 -35.51
N GLY A 59 -12.29 -18.23 -34.67
CA GLY A 59 -12.00 -18.43 -33.25
C GLY A 59 -10.55 -18.79 -32.92
N CYS A 60 -9.77 -19.30 -33.88
CA CYS A 60 -8.38 -19.72 -33.65
C CYS A 60 -7.50 -18.58 -33.10
N ASN A 61 -7.54 -17.37 -33.70
CA ASN A 61 -6.78 -16.22 -33.20
C ASN A 61 -7.08 -15.88 -31.73
N SER A 62 -8.36 -15.97 -31.33
CA SER A 62 -8.77 -15.61 -29.97
C SER A 62 -8.28 -16.61 -28.94
N VAL A 63 -8.34 -17.92 -29.25
CA VAL A 63 -7.86 -18.96 -28.33
C VAL A 63 -6.34 -18.97 -28.25
N CYS A 64 -5.65 -18.84 -29.38
CA CYS A 64 -4.19 -18.77 -29.38
C CYS A 64 -3.68 -17.53 -28.62
N TYR A 65 -4.34 -16.39 -28.79
CA TYR A 65 -4.01 -15.19 -28.01
C TYR A 65 -4.13 -15.45 -26.50
N ASP A 66 -5.24 -16.04 -26.05
CA ASP A 66 -5.49 -16.33 -24.64
C ASP A 66 -4.50 -17.37 -24.07
N HIS A 67 -4.12 -18.36 -24.89
CA HIS A 67 -3.15 -19.39 -24.51
C HIS A 67 -1.74 -18.83 -24.28
N PHE A 68 -1.26 -17.95 -25.15
CA PHE A 68 0.08 -17.36 -25.04
C PHE A 68 0.12 -16.12 -24.14
N PHE A 69 -1.00 -15.41 -23.99
CA PHE A 69 -1.11 -14.19 -23.20
C PHE A 69 -2.29 -14.27 -22.22
N PRO A 70 -2.25 -15.19 -21.23
CA PRO A 70 -3.36 -15.38 -20.28
C PRO A 70 -3.64 -14.11 -19.46
N ILE A 71 -2.59 -13.36 -19.17
CA ILE A 71 -2.65 -11.99 -18.65
C ILE A 71 -1.74 -11.16 -19.56
N SER A 72 -2.08 -9.91 -19.86
CA SER A 72 -1.18 -9.03 -20.60
C SER A 72 -0.16 -8.34 -19.68
N HIS A 73 0.98 -7.99 -20.25
CA HIS A 73 2.10 -7.42 -19.50
C HIS A 73 1.69 -6.14 -18.75
N ILE A 74 0.95 -5.26 -19.44
CA ILE A 74 0.46 -4.00 -18.89
C ILE A 74 -0.44 -4.21 -17.68
N ARG A 75 -1.27 -5.27 -17.67
CA ARG A 75 -2.16 -5.59 -16.55
C ARG A 75 -1.36 -6.07 -15.34
N LEU A 76 -0.35 -6.93 -15.54
CA LEU A 76 0.54 -7.35 -14.46
C LEU A 76 1.30 -6.16 -13.86
N TRP A 77 1.83 -5.27 -14.69
CA TRP A 77 2.52 -4.07 -14.21
C TRP A 77 1.58 -3.09 -13.49
N ALA A 78 0.33 -2.96 -13.93
CA ALA A 78 -0.67 -2.16 -13.24
C ALA A 78 -0.98 -2.73 -11.84
N LEU A 79 -1.20 -4.05 -11.75
CA LEU A 79 -1.42 -4.74 -10.47
C LEU A 79 -0.20 -4.63 -9.54
N GLN A 80 1.01 -4.80 -10.09
CA GLN A 80 2.26 -4.59 -9.37
C GLN A 80 2.34 -3.18 -8.79
N LEU A 81 2.08 -2.14 -9.61
CA LEU A 81 2.11 -0.76 -9.16
C LEU A 81 1.09 -0.50 -8.04
N ILE A 82 -0.15 -0.99 -8.20
CA ILE A 82 -1.19 -0.82 -7.19
C ILE A 82 -0.74 -1.45 -5.87
N LEU A 83 -0.37 -2.73 -5.88
CA LEU A 83 -0.01 -3.45 -4.66
C LEU A 83 1.28 -2.92 -4.02
N VAL A 84 2.24 -2.45 -4.79
CA VAL A 84 3.46 -1.83 -4.27
C VAL A 84 3.20 -0.42 -3.70
N THR A 85 2.26 0.34 -4.25
CA THR A 85 1.91 1.67 -3.74
C THR A 85 1.00 1.61 -2.51
N THR A 86 0.16 0.58 -2.36
CA THR A 86 -0.76 0.44 -1.22
C THR A 86 -0.06 0.53 0.15
N PRO A 87 1.02 -0.22 0.47
CA PRO A 87 1.70 -0.10 1.76
C PRO A 87 2.25 1.32 2.04
N ALA A 88 2.75 2.00 1.00
CA ALA A 88 3.26 3.37 1.15
C ALA A 88 2.13 4.36 1.47
N LEU A 89 0.98 4.22 0.80
CA LEU A 89 -0.21 5.03 1.07
C LEU A 89 -0.79 4.75 2.46
N LEU A 90 -0.82 3.48 2.90
CA LEU A 90 -1.28 3.11 4.24
C LEU A 90 -0.41 3.74 5.33
N VAL A 91 0.91 3.76 5.17
CA VAL A 91 1.81 4.44 6.11
C VAL A 91 1.56 5.96 6.13
N ALA A 92 1.41 6.59 4.96
CA ALA A 92 1.12 8.01 4.91
C ALA A 92 -0.24 8.36 5.52
N MET A 93 -1.26 7.52 5.27
CA MET A 93 -2.58 7.65 5.89
C MET A 93 -2.49 7.48 7.41
N HIS A 94 -1.74 6.48 7.90
CA HIS A 94 -1.53 6.27 9.33
C HIS A 94 -0.85 7.47 9.99
N VAL A 95 0.19 8.05 9.35
CA VAL A 95 0.84 9.27 9.83
C VAL A 95 -0.13 10.45 9.85
N ALA A 96 -0.87 10.67 8.76
CA ALA A 96 -1.83 11.76 8.67
C ALA A 96 -2.95 11.62 9.72
N TYR A 97 -3.43 10.41 9.95
CA TYR A 97 -4.43 10.11 10.98
C TYR A 97 -3.90 10.40 12.38
N GLN A 98 -2.68 9.96 12.71
CA GLN A 98 -2.07 10.26 14.01
C GLN A 98 -1.93 11.77 14.25
N GLN A 99 -1.46 12.51 13.25
CA GLN A 99 -1.35 13.98 13.34
C GLN A 99 -2.72 14.66 13.54
N HIS A 100 -3.75 14.17 12.85
CA HIS A 100 -5.09 14.69 13.01
C HIS A 100 -5.61 14.49 14.43
N GLN A 101 -5.36 13.32 15.02
CA GLN A 101 -5.73 13.02 16.41
C GLN A 101 -4.95 13.87 17.41
N GLU A 102 -3.64 14.03 17.24
CA GLU A 102 -2.81 14.90 18.09
C GLU A 102 -3.29 16.35 18.04
N LYS A 103 -3.61 16.87 16.84
CA LYS A 103 -4.16 18.21 16.66
C LYS A 103 -5.51 18.38 17.37
N LYS A 104 -6.41 17.38 17.27
CA LYS A 104 -7.70 17.40 17.96
C LYS A 104 -7.53 17.42 19.48
N LEU A 105 -6.61 16.62 20.02
CA LEU A 105 -6.31 16.58 21.45
C LEU A 105 -5.75 17.92 21.95
N LEU A 106 -4.82 18.53 21.21
CA LEU A 106 -4.26 19.85 21.56
C LEU A 106 -5.33 20.95 21.60
N MET A 107 -6.26 20.93 20.63
CA MET A 107 -7.40 21.86 20.60
C MET A 107 -8.31 21.68 21.84
N LEU A 108 -8.58 20.45 22.24
CA LEU A 108 -9.39 20.16 23.43
C LEU A 108 -8.71 20.51 24.75
N THR A 109 -7.37 20.45 24.82
CA THR A 109 -6.61 20.75 26.03
C THR A 109 -6.39 22.26 26.25
N GLY A 110 -6.98 23.13 25.42
CA GLY A 110 -6.88 24.58 25.55
C GLY A 110 -5.52 25.19 25.16
N HIS A 111 -4.55 24.37 24.72
CA HIS A 111 -3.24 24.81 24.24
C HIS A 111 -3.27 25.12 22.73
N ALA A 112 -4.24 25.94 22.29
CA ALA A 112 -4.39 26.37 20.89
C ALA A 112 -3.49 27.57 20.53
N ASP A 113 -2.28 27.65 21.12
CA ASP A 113 -1.32 28.70 20.75
C ASP A 113 -0.73 28.39 19.36
N PRO A 114 -0.83 29.29 18.37
CA PRO A 114 -0.28 29.09 17.02
C PRO A 114 1.22 28.74 17.00
N LYS A 115 2.00 29.14 18.03
CA LYS A 115 3.43 28.79 18.14
C LYS A 115 3.68 27.29 18.43
N HIS A 116 2.88 26.67 19.28
CA HIS A 116 2.97 25.22 19.55
C HIS A 116 2.53 24.37 18.35
N MET A 117 1.55 24.85 17.58
CA MET A 117 1.13 24.17 16.35
C MET A 117 2.21 24.18 15.27
N GLU A 118 3.01 25.25 15.16
CA GLU A 118 4.18 25.27 14.27
C GLU A 118 5.30 24.33 14.74
N GLU A 119 5.54 24.23 16.05
CA GLU A 119 6.54 23.29 16.60
C GLU A 119 6.16 21.83 16.38
N VAL A 120 4.88 21.46 16.52
CA VAL A 120 4.37 20.11 16.18
C VAL A 120 4.54 19.83 14.69
N LYS A 121 4.36 20.85 13.83
CA LYS A 121 4.57 20.75 12.37
C LYS A 121 6.04 20.62 11.98
N LYS A 122 6.94 21.21 12.78
CA LYS A 122 8.41 21.14 12.64
C LYS A 122 9.04 19.92 13.29
N HIS A 123 8.36 19.30 14.26
CA HIS A 123 8.81 18.07 14.91
C HIS A 123 8.87 16.97 13.85
N LYS A 124 10.09 16.79 13.33
CA LYS A 124 10.51 15.72 12.45
C LYS A 124 10.02 14.42 13.05
N ILE A 125 8.92 13.88 12.52
CA ILE A 125 8.22 12.71 13.03
C ILE A 125 9.27 11.66 13.38
N ARG A 126 9.49 11.48 14.69
CA ARG A 126 10.56 10.63 15.15
C ARG A 126 10.02 9.21 15.00
N ILE A 127 10.43 8.52 13.94
CA ILE A 127 10.10 7.11 13.71
C ILE A 127 10.57 6.33 14.96
N SER A 128 9.63 6.08 15.87
CA SER A 128 9.87 5.61 17.24
C SER A 128 8.58 4.94 17.73
N GLY A 129 8.69 3.77 18.37
CA GLY A 129 7.54 3.00 18.84
C GLY A 129 6.74 2.33 17.72
N SER A 130 5.41 2.37 17.80
CA SER A 130 4.47 1.70 16.87
C SER A 130 4.67 2.13 15.40
N LEU A 131 4.98 3.40 15.15
CA LEU A 131 5.20 3.92 13.79
C LEU A 131 6.43 3.31 13.10
N TRP A 132 7.43 2.87 13.86
CA TRP A 132 8.59 2.18 13.29
C TRP A 132 8.20 0.79 12.77
N TRP A 133 7.36 0.06 13.53
CA TRP A 133 6.88 -1.26 13.13
C TRP A 133 6.00 -1.19 11.89
N THR A 134 5.05 -0.25 11.82
CA THR A 134 4.22 -0.08 10.62
C THR A 134 5.06 0.29 9.39
N TYR A 135 6.09 1.14 9.58
CA TYR A 135 7.03 1.47 8.52
C TYR A 135 7.83 0.25 8.03
N VAL A 136 8.44 -0.51 8.95
CA VAL A 136 9.22 -1.72 8.61
C VAL A 136 8.34 -2.75 7.91
N CYS A 137 7.15 -3.03 8.43
CA CYS A 137 6.20 -3.93 7.77
C CYS A 137 5.87 -3.45 6.35
N SER A 138 5.65 -2.14 6.16
CA SER A 138 5.37 -1.60 4.82
C SER A 138 6.52 -1.81 3.83
N VAL A 139 7.76 -1.64 4.26
CA VAL A 139 8.96 -1.86 3.42
C VAL A 139 9.10 -3.34 3.08
N VAL A 140 8.86 -4.23 4.05
CA VAL A 140 8.87 -5.69 3.82
C VAL A 140 7.78 -6.09 2.82
N PHE A 141 6.55 -5.60 2.97
CA PHE A 141 5.47 -5.87 2.00
C PHE A 141 5.80 -5.34 0.61
N ARG A 142 6.38 -4.14 0.50
CA ARG A 142 6.83 -3.58 -0.78
C ARG A 142 7.88 -4.46 -1.44
N LEU A 143 8.87 -4.91 -0.68
CA LEU A 143 9.91 -5.82 -1.18
C LEU A 143 9.32 -7.16 -1.63
N LEU A 144 8.41 -7.73 -0.83
CA LEU A 144 7.73 -8.98 -1.15
C LEU A 144 6.91 -8.86 -2.43
N PHE A 145 6.08 -7.82 -2.57
CA PHE A 145 5.27 -7.62 -3.77
C PHE A 145 6.15 -7.42 -5.01
N GLU A 146 7.19 -6.59 -4.94
CA GLU A 146 8.13 -6.43 -6.05
C GLU A 146 8.77 -7.76 -6.47
N ALA A 147 9.26 -8.54 -5.50
CA ALA A 147 9.91 -9.82 -5.78
C ALA A 147 8.92 -10.86 -6.35
N VAL A 148 7.71 -10.94 -5.80
CA VAL A 148 6.67 -11.88 -6.26
C VAL A 148 6.21 -11.53 -7.68
N PHE A 149 5.95 -10.26 -7.98
CA PHE A 149 5.58 -9.86 -9.34
C PHE A 149 6.71 -10.08 -10.34
N MET A 150 7.97 -9.79 -9.96
CA MET A 150 9.13 -10.09 -10.79
C MET A 150 9.24 -11.60 -11.07
N TYR A 151 9.01 -12.44 -10.06
CA TYR A 151 9.05 -13.89 -10.19
C TYR A 151 7.91 -14.43 -11.09
N ILE A 152 6.68 -13.96 -10.87
CA ILE A 152 5.52 -14.29 -11.72
C ILE A 152 5.80 -13.89 -13.16
N PHE A 153 6.35 -12.70 -13.39
CA PHE A 153 6.69 -12.21 -14.72
C PHE A 153 7.75 -13.08 -15.40
N TYR A 154 8.78 -13.50 -14.67
CA TYR A 154 9.81 -14.43 -15.17
C TYR A 154 9.22 -15.80 -15.54
N MET A 155 8.30 -16.31 -14.73
CA MET A 155 7.65 -17.61 -14.99
C MET A 155 6.68 -17.56 -16.18
N LEU A 156 5.94 -16.46 -16.35
CA LEU A 156 4.99 -16.31 -17.46
C LEU A 156 5.67 -15.96 -18.78
N TYR A 157 6.78 -15.22 -18.77
CA TYR A 157 7.44 -14.74 -19.98
C TYR A 157 8.94 -15.08 -19.96
N PRO A 158 9.30 -16.36 -20.21
CA PRO A 158 10.69 -16.78 -20.24
C PRO A 158 11.45 -16.09 -21.37
N GLY A 159 12.67 -15.62 -21.07
CA GLY A 159 13.58 -15.02 -22.06
C GLY A 159 13.57 -13.48 -22.13
N TYR A 160 12.72 -12.79 -21.37
CA TYR A 160 12.65 -11.31 -21.29
C TYR A 160 12.51 -10.58 -22.65
N GLN A 161 12.15 -11.32 -23.70
CA GLN A 161 11.99 -10.84 -25.06
C GLN A 161 10.68 -11.38 -25.62
N MET A 162 9.91 -10.51 -26.27
CA MET A 162 8.76 -10.93 -27.04
C MET A 162 9.23 -11.55 -28.35
N VAL A 163 8.90 -12.84 -28.55
CA VAL A 163 9.10 -13.50 -29.84
C VAL A 163 8.18 -12.90 -30.90
N ARG A 164 8.61 -12.93 -32.16
CA ARG A 164 7.81 -12.41 -33.28
C ARG A 164 6.70 -13.36 -33.71
N LEU A 165 6.93 -14.66 -33.52
CA LEU A 165 6.06 -15.74 -33.96
C LEU A 165 5.96 -16.80 -32.86
N VAL A 166 4.75 -17.29 -32.65
CA VAL A 166 4.43 -18.42 -31.77
C VAL A 166 3.68 -19.48 -32.58
N LYS A 167 3.91 -20.75 -32.23
CA LYS A 167 3.26 -21.89 -32.87
C LYS A 167 2.15 -22.41 -31.98
N CYS A 168 0.91 -22.35 -32.45
CA CYS A 168 -0.28 -22.66 -31.67
C CYS A 168 -0.96 -23.94 -32.14
N GLU A 169 -1.33 -24.82 -31.21
CA GLU A 169 -2.06 -26.08 -31.46
C GLU A 169 -3.39 -26.14 -30.69
N ALA A 170 -3.86 -25.00 -30.18
CA ALA A 170 -5.06 -24.94 -29.36
C ALA A 170 -6.34 -25.13 -30.19
N TYR A 171 -7.32 -25.87 -29.68
CA TYR A 171 -8.64 -25.99 -30.32
C TYR A 171 -9.35 -24.62 -30.37
N PRO A 172 -9.95 -24.18 -31.50
CA PRO A 172 -10.33 -24.94 -32.69
C PRO A 172 -9.35 -24.89 -33.87
N CYS A 173 -8.06 -24.58 -33.66
CA CYS A 173 -7.10 -24.42 -34.75
C CYS A 173 -6.82 -25.75 -35.49
N PRO A 174 -6.69 -25.72 -36.83
CA PRO A 174 -6.31 -26.89 -37.60
C PRO A 174 -4.81 -27.14 -37.48
N ASN A 175 -4.43 -28.22 -36.80
CA ASN A 175 -3.02 -28.58 -36.53
C ASN A 175 -2.26 -27.41 -35.87
N THR A 176 -0.95 -27.33 -36.13
CA THR A 176 -0.10 -26.22 -35.69
C THR A 176 -0.20 -25.05 -36.67
N VAL A 177 -0.60 -23.88 -36.17
CA VAL A 177 -0.64 -22.63 -36.94
C VAL A 177 0.40 -21.64 -36.44
N ASP A 178 0.93 -20.84 -37.37
CA ASP A 178 1.85 -19.76 -37.05
C ASP A 178 1.08 -18.48 -36.71
N CYS A 179 1.31 -17.93 -35.52
CA CYS A 179 0.71 -16.67 -35.07
C CYS A 179 1.76 -15.59 -34.87
N PHE A 180 1.46 -14.39 -35.36
CA PHE A 180 2.34 -13.22 -35.34
C PHE A 180 1.90 -12.24 -34.25
N ILE A 181 2.86 -11.79 -33.45
CA ILE A 181 2.65 -10.84 -32.36
C ILE A 181 2.93 -9.43 -32.86
N SER A 182 2.02 -8.50 -32.57
CA SER A 182 2.20 -7.08 -32.91
C SER A 182 3.29 -6.41 -32.08
N ARG A 183 4.11 -5.58 -32.73
CA ARG A 183 5.15 -4.71 -32.13
C ARG A 183 6.06 -5.41 -31.09
N PRO A 184 6.66 -6.58 -31.40
CA PRO A 184 7.41 -7.36 -30.42
C PRO A 184 8.67 -6.64 -29.93
N THR A 185 9.32 -5.84 -30.78
CA THR A 185 10.48 -5.03 -30.40
C THR A 185 10.12 -3.90 -29.44
N GLU A 186 9.06 -3.14 -29.72
CA GLU A 186 8.57 -2.07 -28.83
C GLU A 186 8.16 -2.65 -27.46
N LYS A 187 7.38 -3.74 -27.47
CA LYS A 187 6.97 -4.45 -26.24
C LYS A 187 8.16 -4.93 -25.43
N THR A 188 9.20 -5.44 -26.09
CA THR A 188 10.45 -5.86 -25.43
C THR A 188 11.18 -4.68 -24.78
N ILE A 189 11.31 -3.54 -25.47
CA ILE A 189 11.98 -2.34 -24.92
C ILE A 189 11.29 -1.87 -23.64
N PHE A 190 9.96 -1.72 -23.68
CA PHE A 190 9.18 -1.32 -22.50
C PHE A 190 9.26 -2.37 -21.38
N THR A 191 9.27 -3.65 -21.72
CA THR A 191 9.45 -4.73 -20.75
C THR A 191 10.79 -4.66 -20.04
N VAL A 192 11.89 -4.50 -20.78
CA VAL A 192 13.24 -4.35 -20.20
C VAL A 192 13.30 -3.12 -19.30
N PHE A 193 12.74 -1.99 -19.72
CA PHE A 193 12.69 -0.79 -18.89
C PHE A 193 11.93 -1.03 -17.57
N MET A 194 10.78 -1.70 -17.62
CA MET A 194 10.01 -2.06 -16.43
C MET A 194 10.77 -3.03 -15.52
N LEU A 195 11.51 -4.00 -16.06
CA LEU A 195 12.33 -4.93 -15.26
C LEU A 195 13.53 -4.24 -14.60
N VAL A 196 14.23 -3.35 -15.32
CA VAL A 196 15.35 -2.58 -14.77
C VAL A 196 14.86 -1.67 -13.64
N THR A 197 13.78 -0.92 -13.86
CA THR A 197 13.20 -0.06 -12.82
C THR A 197 12.69 -0.86 -11.62
N SER A 198 12.14 -2.06 -11.84
CA SER A 198 11.77 -2.99 -10.76
C SER A 198 12.96 -3.46 -9.94
N SER A 199 14.05 -3.81 -10.61
CA SER A 199 15.29 -4.24 -9.96
C SER A 199 15.88 -3.12 -9.10
N ILE A 200 15.89 -1.89 -9.61
CA ILE A 200 16.31 -0.69 -8.85
C ILE A 200 15.39 -0.49 -7.63
N CYS A 201 14.07 -0.65 -7.78
CA CYS A 201 13.12 -0.53 -6.68
C CYS A 201 13.37 -1.57 -5.58
N ILE A 202 13.67 -2.81 -5.94
CA ILE A 202 14.03 -3.88 -4.99
C ILE A 202 15.29 -3.48 -4.22
N VAL A 203 16.35 -3.05 -4.91
CA VAL A 203 17.61 -2.65 -4.28
C VAL A 203 17.41 -1.46 -3.33
N LEU A 204 16.63 -0.46 -3.72
CA LEU A 204 16.32 0.70 -2.86
C LEU A 204 15.51 0.31 -1.61
N ASN A 205 14.49 -0.54 -1.76
CA ASN A 205 13.71 -1.04 -0.62
C ASN A 205 14.58 -1.91 0.30
N MET A 206 15.47 -2.74 -0.25
CA MET A 206 16.42 -3.54 0.51
C MET A 206 17.41 -2.67 1.29
N ALA A 207 18.00 -1.66 0.64
CA ALA A 207 18.91 -0.71 1.28
C ALA A 207 18.22 0.07 2.41
N GLU A 208 16.96 0.47 2.20
CA GLU A 208 16.14 1.10 3.24
C GLU A 208 15.89 0.16 4.43
N LEU A 209 15.54 -1.10 4.17
CA LEU A 209 15.34 -2.10 5.22
C LEU A 209 16.63 -2.31 6.04
N VAL A 210 17.78 -2.47 5.37
CA VAL A 210 19.09 -2.62 6.01
C VAL A 210 19.42 -1.39 6.86
N TYR A 211 19.21 -0.19 6.32
CA TYR A 211 19.43 1.06 7.07
C TYR A 211 18.60 1.11 8.36
N LEU A 212 17.32 0.71 8.31
CA LEU A 212 16.44 0.70 9.48
C LEU A 212 16.90 -0.33 10.52
N VAL A 213 17.29 -1.53 10.09
CA VAL A 213 17.76 -2.60 10.97
C VAL A 213 19.07 -2.20 11.66
N VAL A 214 20.06 -1.71 10.91
CA VAL A 214 21.34 -1.24 11.46
C VAL A 214 21.11 -0.14 12.50
N ARG A 215 20.25 0.83 12.19
CA ARG A 215 19.91 1.91 13.12
C ARG A 215 19.20 1.41 14.38
N ALA A 216 18.34 0.40 14.27
CA ALA A 216 17.68 -0.22 15.41
C ALA A 216 18.67 -0.97 16.32
N CYS A 217 19.59 -1.74 15.74
CA CYS A 217 20.65 -2.44 16.47
C CYS A 217 21.59 -1.47 17.20
N ALA A 218 22.01 -0.39 16.53
CA ALA A 218 22.87 0.63 17.14
C ALA A 218 22.21 1.33 18.35
N ARG A 219 20.91 1.62 18.28
CA ARG A 219 20.16 2.19 19.41
C ARG A 219 20.05 1.21 20.58
N ARG A 220 19.88 -0.08 20.31
CA ARG A 220 19.81 -1.13 21.36
C ARG A 220 21.15 -1.27 22.07
N GLY A 221 22.26 -1.13 21.34
CA GLY A 221 23.62 -1.10 21.92
C GLY A 221 23.89 0.10 22.84
N GLN A 222 23.34 1.29 22.53
CA GLN A 222 23.48 2.49 23.39
C GLN A 222 22.56 2.49 24.62
N HIS A 223 21.42 1.80 24.58
CA HIS A 223 20.51 1.71 25.73
C HIS A 223 21.07 0.78 26.83
N ASN A 224 22.03 -0.09 26.52
CA ASN A 224 22.66 -0.95 27.52
C ASN A 224 23.76 -0.23 28.33
N SER A 225 24.10 1.01 27.98
CA SER A 225 25.15 1.80 28.62
C SER A 225 24.64 3.04 29.38
N ASN A 226 23.33 3.33 29.40
CA ASN A 226 22.72 4.37 30.23
C ASN A 226 21.30 4.00 30.69
N PRO A 227 20.99 4.02 32.00
CA PRO A 227 19.63 3.76 32.49
C PRO A 227 18.67 4.91 32.10
N PRO A 228 17.37 4.64 31.88
CA PRO A 228 16.45 5.63 31.34
C PRO A 228 15.98 6.64 32.41
N SER A 229 16.24 7.93 32.18
CA SER A 229 15.63 9.05 32.92
C SER A 229 14.19 9.29 32.45
N GLY A 230 13.24 8.66 33.15
CA GLY A 230 11.93 9.14 33.63
C GLY A 230 11.03 10.16 32.89
N LYS A 231 11.23 10.54 31.63
CA LYS A 231 10.40 11.60 30.98
C LYS A 231 9.40 11.13 29.92
N GLY A 232 9.49 9.88 29.45
CA GLY A 232 8.59 9.33 28.42
C GLY A 232 7.24 8.80 28.93
N SER A 233 7.13 8.54 30.24
CA SER A 233 5.95 7.90 30.84
C SER A 233 4.72 8.82 30.93
N PHE A 234 4.92 10.14 30.92
CA PHE A 234 3.85 11.10 31.20
C PHE A 234 2.81 11.22 30.06
N TYR A 235 3.25 11.17 28.81
CA TYR A 235 2.35 11.28 27.65
C TYR A 235 1.56 9.99 27.40
N GLY A 236 2.17 8.83 27.63
CA GLY A 236 1.47 7.53 27.54
C GLY A 236 0.40 7.38 28.62
N HIS A 237 0.69 7.83 29.85
CA HIS A 237 -0.27 7.83 30.94
C HIS A 237 -1.45 8.75 30.63
N LYS A 238 -1.21 10.00 30.20
CA LYS A 238 -2.29 10.94 29.86
C LYS A 238 -3.18 10.50 28.70
N LEU A 239 -2.64 9.83 27.67
CA LEU A 239 -3.44 9.32 26.56
C LEU A 239 -4.31 8.13 27.00
N SER A 240 -3.78 7.26 27.86
CA SER A 240 -4.56 6.16 28.46
C SER A 240 -5.65 6.70 29.38
N GLU A 241 -5.34 7.74 30.16
CA GLU A 241 -6.27 8.41 31.07
C GLU A 241 -7.40 9.13 30.30
N TYR A 242 -7.09 9.80 29.19
CA TYR A 242 -8.09 10.39 28.31
C TYR A 242 -9.02 9.34 27.68
N LYS A 243 -8.45 8.24 27.18
CA LYS A 243 -9.22 7.14 26.58
C LYS A 243 -10.11 6.41 27.59
N GLN A 244 -9.62 6.27 28.83
CA GLN A 244 -10.39 5.73 29.96
C GLN A 244 -11.54 6.67 30.35
N ASN A 245 -11.30 7.98 30.37
CA ASN A 245 -12.31 8.98 30.70
C ASN A 245 -13.43 9.06 29.66
N GLU A 246 -13.11 8.91 28.37
CA GLU A 246 -14.10 8.85 27.29
C GLU A 246 -15.01 7.61 27.42
N ILE A 247 -14.44 6.44 27.75
CA ILE A 247 -15.21 5.20 28.02
C ILE A 247 -16.11 5.38 29.25
N ASN A 248 -15.60 5.98 30.32
CA ASN A 248 -16.38 6.23 31.53
C ASN A 248 -17.55 7.22 31.27
N GLN A 249 -17.34 8.22 30.41
CA GLN A 249 -18.38 9.16 30.03
C GLN A 249 -19.51 8.47 29.24
N LEU A 250 -19.16 7.63 28.27
CA LEU A 250 -20.13 6.84 27.49
C LEU A 250 -20.92 5.84 28.35
N LEU A 251 -20.26 5.20 29.33
CA LEU A 251 -20.92 4.32 30.30
C LEU A 251 -21.90 5.08 31.20
N THR A 252 -21.57 6.32 31.58
CA THR A 252 -22.44 7.17 32.41
C THR A 252 -23.66 7.65 31.61
N GLU A 253 -23.51 7.94 30.32
CA GLU A 253 -24.62 8.28 29.43
C GLU A 253 -25.55 7.08 29.18
N GLN A 254 -25.02 5.86 29.04
CA GLN A 254 -25.84 4.65 28.94
C GLN A 254 -26.60 4.32 30.24
N ASP A 255 -25.96 4.45 31.41
CA ASP A 255 -26.60 4.22 32.71
C ASP A 255 -27.68 5.27 33.02
N GLY A 256 -27.43 6.53 32.67
CA GLY A 256 -28.42 7.61 32.77
C GLY A 256 -29.63 7.39 31.85
N SER A 257 -29.39 7.00 30.59
CA SER A 257 -30.46 6.67 29.64
C SER A 257 -31.30 5.47 30.09
N PHE A 258 -30.67 4.43 30.65
CA PHE A 258 -31.38 3.27 31.20
C PHE A 258 -32.22 3.60 32.44
N LYS A 259 -31.69 4.43 33.35
CA LYS A 259 -32.44 4.92 34.53
C LYS A 259 -33.62 5.81 34.15
N ASP A 260 -33.48 6.65 33.13
CA ASP A 260 -34.58 7.48 32.63
C ASP A 260 -35.66 6.67 31.91
N VAL A 261 -35.29 5.58 31.23
CA VAL A 261 -36.24 4.61 30.65
C VAL A 261 -36.99 3.87 31.75
N LEU A 262 -36.31 3.41 32.82
CA LEU A 262 -36.95 2.79 33.99
C LEU A 262 -37.91 3.76 34.69
N ARG A 263 -37.54 5.05 34.77
CA ARG A 263 -38.34 6.08 35.43
C ARG A 263 -39.61 6.46 34.66
N ARG A 264 -39.58 6.41 33.32
CA ARG A 264 -40.75 6.67 32.46
C ARG A 264 -41.69 5.47 32.33
N ASN A 265 -41.24 4.27 32.68
CA ASN A 265 -42.02 3.04 32.55
C ASN A 265 -41.93 2.17 33.82
N PRO A 266 -42.56 2.60 34.95
CA PRO A 266 -42.49 1.87 36.22
C PRO A 266 -43.08 0.44 36.17
N GLY A 267 -43.79 0.07 35.10
CA GLY A 267 -44.35 -1.27 34.89
C GLY A 267 -43.37 -2.36 34.43
N LEU A 268 -42.07 -2.05 34.22
CA LEU A 268 -41.06 -3.07 33.86
C LEU A 268 -40.39 -3.73 35.08
N GLN A 269 -40.63 -3.23 36.28
CA GLN A 269 -40.01 -3.76 37.51
C GLN A 269 -40.64 -5.08 37.97
N GLU A 270 -41.82 -5.45 37.46
CA GLU A 270 -42.58 -6.61 37.94
C GLU A 270 -42.33 -7.93 37.18
N LYS A 271 -41.31 -8.01 36.30
CA LYS A 271 -40.98 -9.26 35.57
C LYS A 271 -39.54 -9.77 35.74
N GLY A 272 -38.73 -9.14 36.60
CA GLY A 272 -37.33 -9.57 36.86
C GLY A 272 -37.13 -10.47 38.08
N ASP A 273 -38.01 -10.42 39.08
CA ASP A 273 -37.78 -11.08 40.38
C ASP A 273 -38.36 -12.51 40.46
N ARG A 274 -38.15 -13.31 39.40
CA ARG A 274 -38.44 -14.74 39.49
C ARG A 274 -37.48 -15.60 38.65
N CYS A 275 -36.20 -15.53 38.99
CA CYS A 275 -35.26 -16.65 38.79
C CYS A 275 -34.15 -16.55 39.83
N SER A 276 -34.41 -17.09 41.02
CA SER A 276 -33.38 -17.52 41.96
C SER A 276 -33.84 -18.82 42.61
N ALA A 277 -32.98 -19.83 42.47
CA ALA A 277 -32.91 -21.07 43.22
C ALA A 277 -34.04 -22.11 43.06
N CYS A 278 -33.57 -23.35 42.80
CA CYS A 278 -34.25 -24.65 42.68
C CYS A 278 -34.90 -24.97 41.34
#